data_AF-A0A5B8K1U2-F1
#
_entry.id   AF-A0A5B8K1U2-F1
#
_cell.length_a   1.000
_cell.length_b   1.000
_cell.length_c   1.000
_cell.angle_alpha   90.00
_cell.angle_beta   90.00
_cell.angle_gamma   90.00
#
_symmetry.space_group_name_H-M   'P 1'
#
loop_
_entity.id
_entity.type
_entity.pdbx_description
1 polymer ?
#
loop_
_entity_poly.entity_id
_entity_poly.type
_entity_poly.pdbx_seq_one_letter_code
_entity_poly.pdbx_strand_id
1 'polypeptide(L)'
;MLNKQTKKIIDNIFSSKRISHCFLINSQRGYDNDKVIIYLLNQLNNSSIKSLNNISERYNNIFVIEQNENNNISKDDLIDAFDKLNYTSAVKNQEKILVIKNIECASVNAINAVLKRIEDPNNKTKIILSTNKFYFVIETIRSRSQIINVKSDSRNNLLETLRDIDVVKWVAVIYSNIFNDYDVAKKYISDDWYQLIEEIYENLLNSLDNPSTLYVYLSGLLTKKEIEKNIFVIKILIFFISAVANTNIAKSSDPLYAKTMSLSNKMRTKGIKLSKFIVVGSEFIDKLTSALNFDIQKEKMLVELMELYDK
;
A
#
# COMPACT_ATOMS: atom_id res chain seq x y z
N MET A 1 13.14 4.12 -0.47
CA MET A 1 13.58 5.26 0.35
C MET A 1 12.36 5.99 0.88
N LEU A 2 12.48 6.70 2.02
CA LEU A 2 11.39 7.57 2.50
C LEU A 2 11.15 8.71 1.49
N ASN A 3 9.88 8.97 1.13
CA ASN A 3 9.50 10.08 0.26
C ASN A 3 10.14 11.41 0.74
N LYS A 4 10.73 12.17 -0.20
CA LYS A 4 11.47 13.42 0.10
C LYS A 4 10.62 14.47 0.82
N GLN A 5 9.34 14.59 0.46
CA GLN A 5 8.41 15.51 1.10
C GLN A 5 8.10 15.08 2.54
N THR A 6 7.80 13.79 2.75
CA THR A 6 7.57 13.23 4.09
C THR A 6 8.79 13.42 4.98
N LYS A 7 10.00 13.17 4.45
CA LYS A 7 11.25 13.43 5.16
C LYS A 7 11.36 14.89 5.59
N LYS A 8 11.14 15.83 4.67
CA LYS A 8 11.18 17.28 4.95
C LYS A 8 10.15 17.70 6.00
N ILE A 9 8.93 17.13 5.95
CA ILE A 9 7.90 17.39 6.98
C ILE A 9 8.41 16.95 8.35
N ILE A 10 8.97 15.75 8.46
CA ILE A 10 9.49 15.24 9.72
C ILE A 10 10.66 16.10 10.19
N ASP A 11 11.64 16.39 9.35
CA ASP A 11 12.81 17.22 9.71
C ASP A 11 12.38 18.59 10.25
N ASN A 12 11.36 19.21 9.64
CA ASN A 12 10.79 20.47 10.11
C ASN A 12 10.18 20.34 11.52
N ILE A 13 9.48 19.24 11.82
CA ILE A 13 8.90 18.99 13.15
C ILE A 13 10.00 19.00 14.21
N PHE A 14 11.08 18.26 13.98
CA PHE A 14 12.20 18.18 14.93
C PHE A 14 12.99 19.51 15.04
N SER A 15 13.13 20.26 13.95
CA SER A 15 13.77 21.58 13.98
C SER A 15 13.01 22.62 14.82
N SER A 16 11.69 22.50 14.91
CA SER A 16 10.81 23.45 15.60
C SER A 16 10.86 23.38 17.14
N LYS A 17 11.58 22.40 17.72
CA LYS A 17 11.70 22.10 19.17
C LYS A 17 10.37 21.85 19.91
N ARG A 18 9.21 21.83 19.25
CA ARG A 18 7.91 21.45 19.83
C ARG A 18 7.47 20.08 19.31
N ILE A 19 8.06 19.03 19.88
CA ILE A 19 7.80 17.64 19.50
C ILE A 19 6.57 17.14 20.26
N SER A 20 5.48 16.84 19.55
CA SER A 20 4.27 16.24 20.12
C SER A 20 4.58 14.95 20.90
N HIS A 21 3.74 14.62 21.89
CA HIS A 21 3.82 13.32 22.55
C HIS A 21 3.18 12.21 21.68
N CYS A 22 2.22 12.56 20.83
CA CYS A 22 1.53 11.61 19.96
C CYS A 22 1.62 12.05 18.49
N PHE A 23 2.01 11.10 17.62
CA PHE A 23 2.04 11.25 16.17
C PHE A 23 1.04 10.29 15.53
N LEU A 24 0.31 10.77 14.53
CA LEU A 24 -0.54 9.91 13.68
C LEU A 24 -0.05 9.99 12.24
N ILE A 25 0.59 8.93 11.78
CA ILE A 25 1.01 8.76 10.39
C ILE A 25 -0.23 8.37 9.59
N ASN A 26 -0.67 9.27 8.72
CA ASN A 26 -1.78 9.05 7.80
C ASN A 26 -1.23 8.83 6.39
N SER A 27 -1.45 7.64 5.85
CA SER A 27 -1.07 7.31 4.47
C SER A 27 -2.23 6.69 3.70
N GLN A 28 -2.10 6.64 2.38
CA GLN A 28 -3.09 6.01 1.50
C GLN A 28 -3.20 4.50 1.74
N ARG A 29 -4.32 3.89 1.31
CA ARG A 29 -4.55 2.45 1.39
C ARG A 29 -3.40 1.65 0.76
N GLY A 30 -2.86 0.69 1.53
CA GLY A 30 -1.78 -0.20 1.08
C GLY A 30 -0.37 0.41 1.10
N TYR A 31 -0.19 1.62 1.62
CA TYR A 31 1.15 2.18 1.84
C TYR A 31 1.78 1.60 3.11
N ASP A 32 2.98 1.06 2.97
CA ASP A 32 3.79 0.55 4.08
C ASP A 32 4.39 1.71 4.90
N ASN A 33 3.87 1.88 6.12
CA ASN A 33 4.27 2.94 7.03
C ASN A 33 5.61 2.68 7.74
N ASP A 34 6.19 1.49 7.64
CA ASP A 34 7.36 1.10 8.45
C ASP A 34 8.55 2.03 8.24
N LYS A 35 8.79 2.50 7.02
CA LYS A 35 9.88 3.46 6.75
C LYS A 35 9.68 4.80 7.43
N VAL A 36 8.43 5.27 7.50
CA VAL A 36 8.06 6.54 8.14
C VAL A 36 8.22 6.39 9.66
N ILE A 37 7.76 5.26 10.20
CA ILE A 37 7.92 4.90 11.61
C ILE A 37 9.40 4.82 11.99
N ILE A 38 10.20 4.06 11.25
CA ILE A 38 11.65 3.91 11.49
C ILE A 38 12.35 5.28 11.46
N TYR A 39 11.97 6.15 10.50
CA TYR A 39 12.55 7.50 10.42
C TYR A 39 12.21 8.34 11.66
N LEU A 40 10.95 8.32 12.11
CA LEU A 40 10.54 8.99 13.35
C LEU A 40 11.23 8.41 14.58
N LEU A 41 11.34 7.09 14.69
CA LEU A 41 12.02 6.42 15.80
C LEU A 41 13.49 6.84 15.89
N ASN A 42 14.20 6.89 14.76
CA ASN A 42 15.59 7.32 14.72
C ASN A 42 15.76 8.78 15.14
N GLN A 43 14.83 9.66 14.76
CA GLN A 43 14.84 11.07 15.19
C GLN A 43 14.49 11.24 16.68
N LEU A 44 13.55 10.46 17.21
CA LEU A 44 13.14 10.53 18.63
C LEU A 44 14.18 9.93 19.58
N ASN A 45 14.80 8.81 19.20
CA ASN A 45 15.68 8.04 20.08
C ASN A 45 17.18 8.22 19.75
N ASN A 46 17.53 9.08 18.79
CA ASN A 46 18.89 9.23 18.25
C ASN A 46 19.54 7.87 17.90
N SER A 47 18.75 6.98 17.30
CA SER A 47 19.15 5.61 16.98
C SER A 47 19.38 5.43 15.47
N SER A 48 19.88 4.25 15.09
CA SER A 48 20.13 3.85 13.70
C SER A 48 19.38 2.57 13.33
N ILE A 49 18.11 2.51 13.72
CA ILE A 49 17.18 1.41 13.42
C ILE A 49 17.03 1.30 11.90
N LYS A 50 17.12 0.06 11.38
CA LYS A 50 16.95 -0.27 9.96
C LYS A 50 15.69 -1.08 9.66
N SER A 51 15.11 -1.72 10.68
CA SER A 51 13.92 -2.58 10.58
C SER A 51 13.20 -2.59 11.92
N LEU A 52 11.87 -2.75 11.88
CA LEU A 52 11.03 -2.95 13.07
C LEU A 52 11.04 -4.40 13.59
N ASN A 53 11.63 -5.34 12.84
CA ASN A 53 11.68 -6.74 13.24
C ASN A 53 12.50 -6.90 14.53
N ASN A 54 11.91 -7.60 15.51
CA ASN A 54 12.49 -7.86 16.84
C ASN A 54 12.96 -6.58 17.55
N ILE A 55 12.31 -5.45 17.29
CA ILE A 55 12.78 -4.18 17.84
C ILE A 55 12.66 -4.12 19.36
N SER A 56 11.60 -4.70 19.93
CA SER A 56 11.39 -4.79 21.38
C SER A 56 12.43 -5.66 22.08
N GLU A 57 13.09 -6.59 21.37
CA GLU A 57 14.21 -7.38 21.90
C GLU A 57 15.53 -6.60 21.89
N ARG A 58 15.68 -5.67 20.94
CA ARG A 58 16.90 -4.87 20.74
C ARG A 58 16.90 -3.56 21.51
N TYR A 59 15.71 -2.99 21.74
CA TYR A 59 15.50 -1.70 22.38
C TYR A 59 14.46 -1.87 23.47
N ASN A 60 14.91 -1.88 24.73
CA ASN A 60 14.04 -2.04 25.89
C ASN A 60 13.02 -0.89 26.05
N ASN A 61 13.26 0.25 25.40
CA ASN A 61 12.43 1.45 25.46
C ASN A 61 11.47 1.60 24.27
N ILE A 62 11.44 0.66 23.33
CA ILE A 62 10.58 0.71 22.14
C ILE A 62 9.70 -0.53 22.09
N PHE A 63 8.39 -0.32 22.05
CA PHE A 63 7.40 -1.39 21.89
C PHE A 63 6.62 -1.16 20.61
N VAL A 64 6.46 -2.22 19.81
CA VAL A 64 5.64 -2.19 18.59
C VAL A 64 4.50 -3.18 18.74
N ILE A 65 3.29 -2.71 18.46
CA ILE A 65 2.10 -3.54 18.32
C ILE A 65 1.61 -3.42 16.88
N GLU A 66 1.19 -4.54 16.32
CA GLU A 66 0.48 -4.60 15.05
C GLU A 66 -0.73 -5.53 15.17
N GLN A 67 -1.58 -5.51 14.15
CA GLN A 67 -2.74 -6.37 14.07
C GLN A 67 -2.35 -7.86 14.10
N ASN A 68 -3.19 -8.68 14.72
CA ASN A 68 -3.05 -10.14 14.67
C ASN A 68 -3.51 -10.72 13.32
N GLU A 69 -3.44 -12.06 13.18
CA GLU A 69 -3.86 -12.78 11.96
C GLU A 69 -5.31 -12.50 11.52
N ASN A 70 -6.17 -12.07 12.46
CA ASN A 70 -7.56 -11.71 12.21
C ASN A 70 -7.76 -10.22 11.89
N ASN A 71 -6.69 -9.48 11.56
CA ASN A 71 -6.71 -8.02 11.32
C ASN A 71 -7.31 -7.22 12.49
N ASN A 72 -7.05 -7.65 13.73
CA ASN A 72 -7.58 -7.00 14.93
C ASN A 72 -6.45 -6.69 15.92
N ILE A 73 -6.58 -5.58 16.63
CA ILE A 73 -5.75 -5.24 17.80
C ILE A 73 -6.65 -5.36 19.02
N SER A 74 -6.33 -6.30 19.91
CA SER A 74 -7.17 -6.53 21.08
C SER A 74 -7.00 -5.42 22.13
N LYS A 75 -8.01 -5.28 23.00
CA LYS A 75 -7.94 -4.38 24.14
C LYS A 75 -6.77 -4.75 25.07
N ASP A 76 -6.58 -6.04 25.30
CA ASP A 76 -5.57 -6.54 26.23
C ASP A 76 -4.15 -6.29 25.68
N ASP A 77 -3.93 -6.49 24.37
CA ASP A 77 -2.64 -6.18 23.73
C ASP A 77 -2.26 -4.70 23.92
N LEU A 78 -3.22 -3.79 23.75
CA LEU A 78 -2.99 -2.36 23.97
C LEU A 78 -2.65 -2.07 25.43
N ILE A 79 -3.44 -2.59 26.37
CA ILE A 79 -3.22 -2.36 27.81
C ILE A 79 -1.84 -2.87 28.23
N ASP A 80 -1.51 -4.11 27.84
CA ASP A 80 -0.25 -4.77 28.16
C ASP A 80 0.95 -4.00 27.62
N ALA A 81 0.85 -3.48 26.40
CA ALA A 81 1.94 -2.69 25.82
C ALA A 81 2.14 -1.34 26.52
N PHE A 82 1.05 -0.65 26.88
CA PHE A 82 1.15 0.56 27.70
C PHE A 82 1.72 0.26 29.08
N ASP A 83 1.34 -0.86 29.69
CA ASP A 83 1.86 -1.26 31.00
C ASP A 83 3.36 -1.59 30.92
N LYS A 84 3.80 -2.39 29.95
CA LYS A 84 5.23 -2.67 29.69
C LYS A 84 6.04 -1.38 29.47
N LEU A 85 5.51 -0.46 28.68
CA LEU A 85 6.12 0.86 28.45
C LEU A 85 6.26 1.65 29.76
N ASN A 86 5.24 1.62 30.61
CA ASN A 86 5.24 2.34 31.89
C ASN A 86 6.26 1.77 32.87
N TYR A 87 6.36 0.44 32.98
CA TYR A 87 7.32 -0.25 33.84
C TYR A 87 8.76 -0.17 33.33
N THR A 88 8.97 0.23 32.08
CA THR A 88 10.31 0.43 31.54
C THR A 88 10.99 1.61 32.24
N SER A 89 12.17 1.33 32.79
CA SER A 89 13.02 2.33 33.43
C SER A 89 13.51 3.35 32.40
N ALA A 90 13.30 4.64 32.67
CA ALA A 90 13.76 5.70 31.79
C ALA A 90 15.29 5.80 31.86
N VAL A 91 15.99 5.33 30.83
CA VAL A 91 17.43 5.56 30.68
C VAL A 91 17.67 7.06 30.43
N LYS A 92 18.75 7.60 30.99
CA LYS A 92 19.12 9.01 30.80
C LYS A 92 19.27 9.28 29.29
N ASN A 93 18.56 10.29 28.78
CA ASN A 93 18.50 10.73 27.38
C ASN A 93 17.78 9.79 26.38
N GLN A 94 16.89 8.89 26.84
CA GLN A 94 15.99 8.13 25.96
C GLN A 94 14.52 8.43 26.24
N GLU A 95 13.73 8.46 25.18
CA GLU A 95 12.26 8.49 25.24
C GLU A 95 11.73 7.05 25.26
N LYS A 96 10.67 6.78 25.99
CA LYS A 96 9.89 5.55 25.90
C LYS A 96 8.96 5.67 24.71
N ILE A 97 9.02 4.75 23.75
CA ILE A 97 8.25 4.86 22.50
C ILE A 97 7.33 3.67 22.33
N LEU A 98 6.04 3.95 22.15
CA LEU A 98 5.05 2.97 21.74
C LEU A 98 4.65 3.23 20.28
N VAL A 99 4.76 2.20 19.46
CA VAL A 99 4.29 2.21 18.07
C VAL A 99 3.06 1.31 17.97
N ILE A 100 1.97 1.84 17.44
CA ILE A 100 0.77 1.06 17.12
C ILE A 100 0.52 1.15 15.62
N LYS A 101 0.75 0.04 14.92
CA LYS A 101 0.51 -0.08 13.48
C LYS A 101 -0.97 -0.32 13.20
N ASN A 102 -1.50 0.30 12.15
CA ASN A 102 -2.89 0.15 11.71
C ASN A 102 -3.92 0.32 12.85
N ILE A 103 -3.90 1.48 13.51
CA ILE A 103 -4.75 1.78 14.68
C ILE A 103 -6.25 1.63 14.40
N GLU A 104 -6.68 1.73 13.13
CA GLU A 104 -8.04 1.43 12.66
C GLU A 104 -8.49 -0.01 12.92
N CYS A 105 -7.56 -0.93 13.17
CA CYS A 105 -7.83 -2.33 13.47
C CYS A 105 -8.14 -2.58 14.96
N ALA A 106 -8.02 -1.55 15.82
CA ALA A 106 -8.50 -1.59 17.19
C ALA A 106 -9.96 -1.18 17.26
N SER A 107 -10.76 -1.90 18.04
CA SER A 107 -12.15 -1.51 18.30
C SER A 107 -12.23 -0.17 19.06
N VAL A 108 -13.32 0.58 18.89
CA VAL A 108 -13.58 1.82 19.63
C VAL A 108 -13.48 1.61 21.15
N ASN A 109 -13.97 0.46 21.64
CA ASN A 109 -13.89 0.09 23.06
C ASN A 109 -12.43 -0.12 23.51
N ALA A 110 -11.60 -0.73 22.67
CA ALA A 110 -10.18 -0.94 22.96
C ALA A 110 -9.42 0.39 23.00
N ILE A 111 -9.65 1.28 22.04
CA ILE A 111 -9.05 2.63 22.02
C ILE A 111 -9.47 3.43 23.25
N ASN A 112 -10.77 3.45 23.58
CA ASN A 112 -11.29 4.22 24.73
C ASN A 112 -10.69 3.74 26.07
N ALA A 113 -10.36 2.45 26.18
CA ALA A 113 -9.72 1.91 27.38
C ALA A 113 -8.31 2.46 27.63
N VAL A 114 -7.60 2.87 26.57
CA VAL A 114 -6.24 3.45 26.65
C VAL A 114 -6.20 4.92 26.28
N LEU A 115 -7.34 5.54 25.97
CA LEU A 115 -7.42 6.91 25.48
C LEU A 115 -6.71 7.88 26.43
N LYS A 116 -7.02 7.82 27.73
CA LYS A 116 -6.37 8.64 28.77
C LYS A 116 -4.84 8.51 28.76
N ARG A 117 -4.31 7.31 28.51
CA ARG A 117 -2.86 7.04 28.42
C ARG A 117 -2.25 7.64 27.16
N ILE A 118 -3.04 7.82 26.10
CA ILE A 118 -2.63 8.52 24.88
C ILE A 118 -2.64 10.04 25.09
N GLU A 119 -3.65 10.58 25.79
CA GLU A 119 -3.79 12.04 25.99
C GLU A 119 -2.74 12.60 26.95
N ASP A 120 -2.42 11.86 28.01
CA ASP A 120 -1.50 12.26 29.06
C ASP A 120 -0.52 11.11 29.35
N PRO A 121 0.44 10.86 28.44
CA PRO A 121 1.38 9.77 28.62
C PRO A 121 2.42 10.14 29.69
N ASN A 122 2.91 9.14 30.42
CA ASN A 122 3.93 9.34 31.46
C ASN A 122 5.18 10.10 30.95
N ASN A 123 5.90 10.77 31.84
CA ASN A 123 7.09 11.55 31.50
C ASN A 123 8.05 10.79 30.55
N LYS A 124 8.47 11.48 29.48
CA LYS A 124 9.34 10.98 28.40
C LYS A 124 8.73 9.83 27.59
N THR A 125 7.44 9.90 27.31
CA THR A 125 6.76 8.90 26.48
C THR A 125 6.30 9.52 25.17
N LYS A 126 6.56 8.80 24.08
CA LYS A 126 6.13 9.13 22.72
C LYS A 126 5.29 8.00 22.15
N ILE A 127 4.24 8.35 21.43
CA ILE A 127 3.32 7.42 20.80
C ILE A 127 3.34 7.70 19.31
N ILE A 128 3.57 6.66 18.51
CA ILE A 128 3.51 6.70 17.06
C ILE A 128 2.39 5.78 16.62
N LEU A 129 1.32 6.37 16.10
CA LEU A 129 0.20 5.67 15.49
C LEU A 129 0.38 5.69 13.98
N SER A 130 -0.02 4.63 13.29
CA SER A 130 -0.15 4.65 11.83
C SER A 130 -1.52 4.17 11.39
N THR A 131 -1.98 4.71 10.26
CA THR A 131 -3.24 4.32 9.64
C THR A 131 -3.18 4.40 8.12
N ASN A 132 -3.88 3.48 7.47
CA ASN A 132 -4.20 3.56 6.04
C ASN A 132 -5.68 3.89 5.79
N LYS A 133 -6.48 4.07 6.85
CA LYS A 133 -7.93 4.34 6.82
C LYS A 133 -8.27 5.50 7.77
N PHE A 134 -7.76 6.70 7.46
CA PHE A 134 -7.86 7.88 8.34
C PHE A 134 -9.25 8.15 8.94
N TYR A 135 -10.32 8.01 8.15
CA TYR A 135 -11.69 8.26 8.60
C TYR A 135 -12.24 7.20 9.57
N PHE A 136 -11.60 6.04 9.66
CA PHE A 136 -11.93 4.98 10.62
C PHE A 136 -11.27 5.22 11.98
N VAL A 137 -10.28 6.11 12.06
CA VAL A 137 -9.67 6.51 13.33
C VAL A 137 -10.61 7.48 14.05
N ILE A 138 -10.93 7.17 15.31
CA ILE A 138 -11.85 7.99 16.11
C ILE A 138 -11.34 9.43 16.24
N GLU A 139 -12.26 10.39 16.28
CA GLU A 139 -11.95 11.82 16.29
C GLU A 139 -11.10 12.25 17.51
N THR A 140 -11.33 11.64 18.67
CA THR A 140 -10.59 11.96 19.90
C THR A 140 -9.10 11.66 19.82
N ILE A 141 -8.71 10.63 19.04
CA ILE A 141 -7.30 10.34 18.73
C ILE A 141 -6.75 11.33 17.72
N ARG A 142 -7.51 11.62 16.65
CA ARG A 142 -7.09 12.54 15.60
C ARG A 142 -6.83 13.94 16.14
N SER A 143 -7.67 14.44 17.05
CA SER A 143 -7.54 15.78 17.62
C SER A 143 -6.36 15.95 18.58
N ARG A 144 -5.85 14.84 19.14
CA ARG A 144 -4.72 14.83 20.09
C ARG A 144 -3.39 14.39 19.49
N SER A 145 -3.41 13.99 18.22
CA SER A 145 -2.23 13.53 17.51
C SER A 145 -1.71 14.62 16.58
N GLN A 146 -0.39 14.77 16.50
CA GLN A 146 0.23 15.50 15.41
C GLN A 146 0.17 14.65 14.15
N ILE A 147 -0.68 15.04 13.21
CA ILE A 147 -0.92 14.27 11.99
C ILE A 147 0.22 14.50 10.99
N ILE A 148 0.85 13.42 10.56
CA ILE A 148 1.84 13.39 9.47
C ILE A 148 1.16 12.77 8.26
N ASN A 149 0.76 13.63 7.32
CA ASN A 149 0.18 13.17 6.05
C ASN A 149 1.30 12.73 5.12
N VAL A 150 1.43 11.40 4.95
CA VAL A 150 2.34 10.78 4.00
C VAL A 150 1.68 10.87 2.64
N LYS A 151 2.25 11.71 1.79
CA LYS A 151 1.91 11.72 0.38
C LYS A 151 2.68 10.61 -0.31
N SER A 152 1.99 9.83 -1.13
CA SER A 152 2.67 8.99 -2.11
C SER A 152 3.52 9.84 -3.02
N ASP A 153 4.53 9.22 -3.62
CA ASP A 153 5.19 9.84 -4.75
C ASP A 153 4.12 10.14 -5.79
N SER A 154 4.12 11.38 -6.30
CA SER A 154 3.26 11.68 -7.44
C SER A 154 3.65 10.71 -8.56
N ARG A 155 2.67 10.30 -9.39
CA ARG A 155 2.94 9.49 -10.58
C ARG A 155 4.14 10.02 -11.38
N ASN A 156 4.24 11.35 -11.53
CA ASN A 156 5.34 12.00 -12.23
C ASN A 156 6.68 11.80 -11.51
N ASN A 157 6.72 11.97 -10.19
CA ASN A 157 7.94 11.75 -9.40
C ASN A 157 8.40 10.29 -9.46
N LEU A 158 7.47 9.34 -9.37
CA LEU A 158 7.79 7.91 -9.49
C LEU A 158 8.28 7.59 -10.91
N LEU A 159 7.65 8.15 -11.94
CA LEU A 159 8.09 8.00 -13.32
C LEU A 159 9.51 8.54 -13.54
N GLU A 160 9.82 9.74 -13.03
CA GLU A 160 11.17 10.31 -13.09
C GLU A 160 12.17 9.42 -12.35
N THR A 161 11.84 9.01 -11.12
CA THR A 161 12.71 8.13 -10.31
C THR A 161 13.01 6.81 -11.03
N LEU A 162 12.00 6.20 -11.66
CA LEU A 162 12.16 4.96 -12.43
C LEU A 162 13.02 5.18 -13.69
N ARG A 163 12.90 6.33 -14.35
CA ARG A 163 13.72 6.69 -15.52
C ARG A 163 15.17 6.96 -15.15
N ASP A 164 15.43 7.55 -13.99
CA ASP A 164 16.78 7.88 -13.52
C ASP A 164 17.63 6.65 -13.20
N ILE A 165 17.01 5.51 -12.91
CA ILE A 165 17.69 4.24 -12.60
C ILE A 165 17.74 3.27 -13.80
N ASP A 166 17.54 3.79 -15.02
CA ASP A 166 17.60 3.07 -16.29
C ASP A 166 16.60 1.90 -16.43
N VAL A 167 15.43 2.01 -15.78
CA VAL A 167 14.29 1.12 -16.09
C VAL A 167 13.82 1.38 -17.51
N VAL A 168 13.51 0.31 -18.23
CA VAL A 168 12.94 0.38 -19.58
C VAL A 168 11.78 1.38 -19.62
N LYS A 169 11.83 2.34 -20.54
CA LYS A 169 10.93 3.51 -20.55
C LYS A 169 9.45 3.14 -20.46
N TRP A 170 9.03 2.12 -21.21
CA TRP A 170 7.63 1.67 -21.23
C TRP A 170 7.24 1.01 -19.89
N VAL A 171 8.14 0.25 -19.26
CA VAL A 171 7.93 -0.31 -17.92
C VAL A 171 7.79 0.80 -16.88
N ALA A 172 8.67 1.81 -16.91
CA ALA A 172 8.61 2.94 -15.99
C ALA A 172 7.25 3.65 -16.06
N VAL A 173 6.71 3.79 -17.28
CA VAL A 173 5.36 4.31 -17.51
C VAL A 173 4.30 3.44 -16.84
N ILE A 174 4.27 2.13 -17.10
CA ILE A 174 3.30 1.21 -16.47
C ILE A 174 3.40 1.28 -14.95
N TYR A 175 4.61 1.15 -14.40
CA TYR A 175 4.85 1.06 -12.96
C TYR A 175 4.47 2.34 -12.24
N SER A 176 4.68 3.50 -12.86
CA SER A 176 4.20 4.77 -12.30
C SER A 176 2.67 4.82 -12.16
N ASN A 177 1.91 4.06 -12.97
CA ASN A 177 0.44 4.02 -12.94
C ASN A 177 -0.12 2.92 -12.02
N ILE A 178 0.61 1.82 -11.81
CA ILE A 178 0.12 0.67 -11.02
C ILE A 178 0.67 0.61 -9.58
N PHE A 179 1.77 1.34 -9.33
CA PHE A 179 2.40 1.47 -8.03
C PHE A 179 2.39 2.93 -7.58
N ASN A 180 2.41 3.12 -6.26
CA ASN A 180 2.45 4.44 -5.64
C ASN A 180 3.74 4.70 -4.85
N ASP A 181 4.66 3.74 -4.86
CA ASP A 181 5.91 3.75 -4.10
C ASP A 181 7.00 3.03 -4.89
N TYR A 182 8.18 3.65 -4.94
CA TYR A 182 9.33 3.10 -5.66
C TYR A 182 9.82 1.78 -5.07
N ASP A 183 9.83 1.60 -3.75
CA ASP A 183 10.32 0.35 -3.15
C ASP A 183 9.37 -0.82 -3.35
N VAL A 184 8.09 -0.56 -3.60
CA VAL A 184 7.16 -1.59 -4.07
C VAL A 184 7.47 -1.90 -5.53
N ALA A 185 7.55 -0.88 -6.39
CA ALA A 185 7.81 -1.04 -7.82
C ALA A 185 9.13 -1.78 -8.10
N LYS A 186 10.19 -1.50 -7.32
CA LYS A 186 11.51 -2.11 -7.53
C LYS A 186 11.53 -3.63 -7.37
N LYS A 187 10.58 -4.21 -6.63
CA LYS A 187 10.45 -5.67 -6.49
C LYS A 187 10.10 -6.35 -7.82
N TYR A 188 9.54 -5.57 -8.75
CA TYR A 188 9.07 -6.02 -10.06
C TYR A 188 10.04 -5.62 -11.18
N ILE A 189 11.20 -5.05 -10.87
CA ILE A 189 12.21 -4.69 -11.87
C ILE A 189 13.08 -5.93 -12.14
N SER A 190 12.64 -6.76 -13.09
CA SER A 190 13.43 -7.84 -13.68
C SER A 190 12.87 -8.26 -15.03
N ASP A 191 13.69 -8.95 -15.83
CA ASP A 191 13.29 -9.44 -17.15
C ASP A 191 12.07 -10.38 -17.09
N ASP A 192 11.96 -11.21 -16.06
CA ASP A 192 10.81 -12.11 -15.85
C ASP A 192 9.48 -11.33 -15.76
N TRP A 193 9.47 -10.21 -15.02
CA TRP A 193 8.28 -9.37 -14.92
C TRP A 193 7.99 -8.64 -16.22
N TYR A 194 9.01 -8.30 -17.00
CA TYR A 194 8.84 -7.61 -18.28
C TYR A 194 8.23 -8.55 -19.32
N GLN A 195 8.75 -9.77 -19.40
CA GLN A 195 8.20 -10.85 -20.23
C GLN A 195 6.75 -11.14 -19.82
N LEU A 196 6.45 -11.20 -18.53
CA LEU A 196 5.08 -11.39 -18.07
C LEU A 196 4.13 -10.27 -18.54
N ILE A 197 4.58 -9.01 -18.57
CA ILE A 197 3.75 -7.91 -19.09
C ILE A 197 3.50 -8.08 -20.59
N GLU A 198 4.50 -8.49 -21.36
CA GLU A 198 4.37 -8.76 -22.79
C GLU A 198 3.41 -9.93 -23.06
N GLU A 199 3.54 -11.03 -22.32
CA GLU A 199 2.61 -12.17 -22.40
C GLU A 199 1.16 -11.77 -22.08
N ILE A 200 0.95 -10.96 -21.03
CA ILE A 200 -0.39 -10.45 -20.68
C ILE A 200 -0.96 -9.62 -21.84
N TYR A 201 -0.13 -8.75 -22.43
CA TYR A 201 -0.54 -7.92 -23.54
C TYR A 201 -0.92 -8.75 -24.79
N GLU A 202 -0.11 -9.75 -25.15
CA GLU A 202 -0.38 -10.62 -26.30
C GLU A 202 -1.64 -11.47 -26.07
N ASN A 203 -1.86 -12.00 -24.85
CA ASN A 203 -3.09 -12.73 -24.53
C ASN A 203 -4.33 -11.84 -24.55
N LEU A 204 -4.22 -10.55 -24.16
CA LEU A 204 -5.28 -9.55 -24.33
C LEU A 204 -5.57 -9.23 -25.80
N LEU A 205 -4.57 -9.23 -26.66
CA LEU A 205 -4.77 -9.06 -28.10
C LEU A 205 -5.48 -10.28 -28.70
N ASN A 206 -4.98 -11.47 -28.40
CA ASN A 206 -5.54 -12.72 -28.92
C ASN A 206 -6.98 -12.95 -28.45
N SER A 207 -7.34 -12.47 -27.25
CA SER A 207 -8.70 -12.56 -26.75
C SER A 207 -9.72 -11.73 -27.52
N LEU A 208 -9.28 -10.73 -28.29
CA LEU A 208 -10.16 -10.01 -29.20
C LEU A 208 -10.79 -10.95 -30.23
N ASP A 209 -10.04 -11.94 -30.71
CA ASP A 209 -10.47 -12.86 -31.76
C ASP A 209 -10.98 -14.18 -31.18
N ASN A 210 -10.38 -14.66 -30.09
CA ASN A 210 -10.82 -15.83 -29.36
C ASN A 210 -10.92 -15.53 -27.85
N PRO A 211 -12.10 -15.17 -27.32
CA PRO A 211 -12.30 -14.80 -25.92
C PRO A 211 -11.77 -15.82 -24.90
N SER A 212 -11.83 -17.11 -25.23
CA SER A 212 -11.35 -18.19 -24.36
C SER A 212 -9.84 -18.13 -24.07
N THR A 213 -9.06 -17.46 -24.93
CA THR A 213 -7.60 -17.33 -24.77
C THR A 213 -7.24 -16.70 -23.43
N LEU A 214 -7.91 -15.59 -23.08
CA LEU A 214 -7.64 -14.90 -21.82
C LEU A 214 -8.10 -15.72 -20.61
N TYR A 215 -9.23 -16.41 -20.74
CA TYR A 215 -9.73 -17.32 -19.70
C TYR A 215 -8.70 -18.41 -19.39
N VAL A 216 -8.23 -19.13 -20.42
CA VAL A 216 -7.28 -20.25 -20.26
C VAL A 216 -5.95 -19.75 -19.69
N TYR A 217 -5.44 -18.63 -20.22
CA TYR A 217 -4.20 -18.02 -19.76
C TYR A 217 -4.26 -17.67 -18.26
N LEU A 218 -5.29 -16.92 -17.84
CA LEU A 218 -5.44 -16.51 -16.45
C LEU A 218 -5.76 -17.68 -15.51
N SER A 219 -6.50 -18.69 -15.99
CA SER A 219 -6.80 -19.89 -15.18
C SER A 219 -5.53 -20.65 -14.79
N GLY A 220 -4.57 -20.77 -15.71
CA GLY A 220 -3.27 -21.41 -15.47
C GLY A 220 -2.28 -20.53 -14.72
N LEU A 221 -2.28 -19.22 -14.98
CA LEU A 221 -1.32 -18.28 -14.38
C LEU A 221 -1.63 -17.93 -12.92
N LEU A 222 -2.92 -17.78 -12.56
CA LEU A 222 -3.32 -17.31 -11.24
C LEU A 222 -3.39 -18.46 -10.23
N THR A 223 -2.57 -18.37 -9.18
CA THR A 223 -2.47 -19.44 -8.16
C THR A 223 -2.65 -18.91 -6.73
N LYS A 224 -3.21 -19.73 -5.84
CA LYS A 224 -3.43 -19.36 -4.43
C LYS A 224 -2.14 -18.99 -3.68
N LYS A 225 -1.00 -19.54 -4.11
CA LYS A 225 0.31 -19.34 -3.45
C LYS A 225 0.96 -18.01 -3.82
N GLU A 226 0.61 -17.42 -4.96
CA GLU A 226 1.30 -16.25 -5.51
C GLU A 226 0.42 -14.98 -5.49
N ILE A 227 -0.08 -14.60 -4.31
CA ILE A 227 -1.03 -13.46 -4.17
C ILE A 227 -0.47 -12.15 -4.76
N GLU A 228 0.80 -11.82 -4.48
CA GLU A 228 1.43 -10.59 -5.00
C GLU A 228 1.48 -10.57 -6.53
N LYS A 229 1.86 -11.70 -7.14
CA LYS A 229 1.87 -11.87 -8.60
C LYS A 229 0.48 -11.78 -9.19
N ASN A 230 -0.52 -12.39 -8.56
CA ASN A 230 -1.91 -12.29 -9.02
C ASN A 230 -2.38 -10.83 -9.04
N ILE A 231 -2.10 -10.07 -7.97
CA ILE A 231 -2.43 -8.64 -7.92
C ILE A 231 -1.72 -7.88 -9.04
N PHE A 232 -0.44 -8.17 -9.30
CA PHE A 232 0.31 -7.57 -10.38
C PHE A 232 -0.34 -7.84 -11.75
N VAL A 233 -0.63 -9.10 -12.07
CA VAL A 233 -1.25 -9.51 -13.35
C VAL A 233 -2.54 -8.75 -13.59
N ILE A 234 -3.43 -8.69 -12.60
CA ILE A 234 -4.73 -8.01 -12.76
C ILE A 234 -4.55 -6.48 -12.90
N LYS A 235 -3.59 -5.88 -12.19
CA LYS A 235 -3.27 -4.45 -12.36
C LYS A 235 -2.75 -4.13 -13.76
N ILE A 236 -1.94 -5.01 -14.35
CA ILE A 236 -1.45 -4.86 -15.73
C ILE A 236 -2.60 -4.96 -16.73
N LEU A 237 -3.52 -5.93 -16.57
CA LEU A 237 -4.73 -6.01 -17.39
C LEU A 237 -5.53 -4.71 -17.33
N ILE A 238 -5.81 -4.22 -16.11
CA ILE A 238 -6.54 -2.96 -15.88
C ILE A 238 -5.82 -1.78 -16.53
N PHE A 239 -4.49 -1.70 -16.42
CA PHE A 239 -3.71 -0.66 -17.07
C PHE A 239 -3.96 -0.65 -18.58
N PHE A 240 -3.83 -1.82 -19.23
CA PHE A 240 -3.97 -1.92 -20.69
C PHE A 240 -5.36 -1.55 -21.22
N ILE A 241 -6.41 -1.83 -20.46
CA ILE A 241 -7.79 -1.52 -20.86
C ILE A 241 -8.24 -0.09 -20.47
N SER A 242 -7.60 0.51 -19.48
CA SER A 242 -8.01 1.82 -18.92
C SER A 242 -7.68 3.03 -19.80
N ALA A 243 -6.93 2.86 -20.89
CA ALA A 243 -6.41 3.97 -21.69
C ALA A 243 -7.49 4.91 -22.28
N VAL A 244 -8.64 4.39 -22.72
CA VAL A 244 -9.74 5.26 -23.22
C VAL A 244 -10.36 6.11 -22.11
N ALA A 245 -10.37 5.62 -20.87
CA ALA A 245 -10.97 6.33 -19.73
C ALA A 245 -9.98 7.25 -19.01
N ASN A 246 -8.67 7.06 -19.22
CA ASN A 246 -7.64 7.77 -18.49
C ASN A 246 -7.12 8.98 -19.30
N THR A 247 -7.56 10.18 -18.92
CA THR A 247 -7.19 11.44 -19.58
C THR A 247 -5.69 11.74 -19.53
N ASN A 248 -4.96 11.17 -18.57
CA ASN A 248 -3.50 11.32 -18.49
C ASN A 248 -2.79 10.44 -19.53
N ILE A 249 -3.36 9.27 -19.85
CA ILE A 249 -2.87 8.38 -20.91
C ILE A 249 -3.10 9.02 -22.27
N ALA A 250 -4.28 9.62 -22.47
CA ALA A 250 -4.64 10.28 -23.73
C ALA A 250 -3.74 11.48 -24.10
N LYS A 251 -3.08 12.13 -23.13
CA LYS A 251 -2.24 13.32 -23.34
C LYS A 251 -0.75 13.03 -23.50
N SER A 252 -0.33 11.78 -23.38
CA SER A 252 1.08 11.44 -23.38
C SER A 252 1.59 11.06 -24.77
N SER A 253 2.83 11.47 -25.07
CA SER A 253 3.54 11.18 -26.32
C SER A 253 4.31 9.85 -26.30
N ASP A 254 4.21 9.04 -25.24
CA ASP A 254 4.94 7.77 -25.16
C ASP A 254 4.32 6.70 -26.11
N PRO A 255 5.12 5.99 -26.92
CA PRO A 255 4.62 4.95 -27.82
C PRO A 255 3.80 3.85 -27.14
N LEU A 256 4.09 3.53 -25.87
CA LEU A 256 3.30 2.56 -25.10
C LEU A 256 1.85 3.03 -24.99
N TYR A 257 1.60 4.31 -24.76
CA TYR A 257 0.24 4.83 -24.62
C TYR A 257 -0.54 4.75 -25.93
N ALA A 258 0.10 4.95 -27.08
CA ALA A 258 -0.53 4.71 -28.37
C ALA A 258 -0.91 3.23 -28.55
N LYS A 259 -0.03 2.30 -28.16
CA LYS A 259 -0.30 0.85 -28.16
C LYS A 259 -1.50 0.48 -27.26
N THR A 260 -1.53 1.06 -26.06
CA THR A 260 -2.58 0.87 -25.03
C THR A 260 -3.93 1.45 -25.49
N MET A 261 -3.91 2.64 -26.08
CA MET A 261 -5.09 3.33 -26.64
C MET A 261 -5.66 2.57 -27.86
N SER A 262 -4.80 2.02 -28.71
CA SER A 262 -5.18 1.17 -29.84
C SER A 262 -5.91 -0.10 -29.36
N LEU A 263 -5.34 -0.84 -28.42
CA LEU A 263 -5.94 -2.04 -27.85
C LEU A 263 -7.32 -1.76 -27.22
N SER A 264 -7.38 -0.79 -26.32
CA SER A 264 -8.62 -0.45 -25.62
C SER A 264 -9.71 0.06 -26.58
N ASN A 265 -9.36 0.81 -27.63
CA ASN A 265 -10.30 1.16 -28.69
C ASN A 265 -10.78 -0.08 -29.47
N LYS A 266 -9.88 -0.99 -29.86
CA LYS A 266 -10.27 -2.25 -30.54
C LYS A 266 -11.25 -3.06 -29.69
N MET A 267 -10.98 -3.22 -28.40
CA MET A 267 -11.87 -3.91 -27.47
C MET A 267 -13.25 -3.24 -27.42
N ARG A 268 -13.29 -1.90 -27.31
CA ARG A 268 -14.54 -1.14 -27.31
C ARG A 268 -15.31 -1.31 -28.63
N THR A 269 -14.63 -1.28 -29.78
CA THR A 269 -15.29 -1.48 -31.08
C THR A 269 -15.87 -2.88 -31.27
N LYS A 270 -15.32 -3.89 -30.59
CA LYS A 270 -15.89 -5.25 -30.56
C LYS A 270 -17.07 -5.39 -29.59
N GLY A 271 -17.42 -4.34 -28.83
CA GLY A 271 -18.56 -4.32 -27.90
C GLY A 271 -18.19 -4.65 -26.45
N ILE A 272 -16.90 -4.85 -26.14
CA ILE A 272 -16.45 -5.27 -24.81
C ILE A 272 -16.64 -4.12 -23.81
N LYS A 273 -17.33 -4.40 -22.69
CA LYS A 273 -17.62 -3.43 -21.63
C LYS A 273 -16.40 -3.19 -20.73
N LEU A 274 -15.50 -2.31 -21.18
CA LEU A 274 -14.23 -2.01 -20.47
C LEU A 274 -14.41 -1.55 -19.01
N SER A 275 -15.43 -0.74 -18.72
CA SER A 275 -15.71 -0.29 -17.35
C SER A 275 -16.06 -1.46 -16.43
N LYS A 276 -16.86 -2.41 -16.91
CA LYS A 276 -17.20 -3.62 -16.16
C LYS A 276 -15.98 -4.51 -15.99
N PHE A 277 -15.12 -4.64 -17.01
CA PHE A 277 -13.85 -5.37 -16.90
C PHE A 277 -13.00 -4.83 -15.74
N ILE A 278 -12.81 -3.50 -15.68
CA ILE A 278 -12.04 -2.85 -14.61
C ILE A 278 -12.64 -3.15 -13.23
N VAL A 279 -13.97 -3.08 -13.10
CA VAL A 279 -14.67 -3.39 -11.84
C VAL A 279 -14.43 -4.84 -11.43
N VAL A 280 -14.62 -5.80 -12.34
CA VAL A 280 -14.43 -7.24 -12.07
C VAL A 280 -13.01 -7.54 -11.58
N GLY A 281 -12.00 -6.99 -12.27
CA GLY A 281 -10.60 -7.15 -11.84
C GLY A 281 -10.32 -6.50 -10.48
N SER A 282 -10.85 -5.30 -10.24
CA SER A 282 -10.64 -4.58 -8.97
C SER A 282 -11.28 -5.31 -7.79
N GLU A 283 -12.51 -5.83 -7.96
CA GLU A 283 -13.17 -6.64 -6.94
C GLU A 283 -12.40 -7.92 -6.63
N PHE A 284 -11.82 -8.57 -7.64
CA PHE A 284 -10.99 -9.75 -7.41
C PHE A 284 -9.74 -9.41 -6.59
N ILE A 285 -9.05 -8.29 -6.91
CA ILE A 285 -7.91 -7.81 -6.12
C ILE A 285 -8.30 -7.59 -4.65
N ASP A 286 -9.43 -6.94 -4.38
CA ASP A 286 -9.91 -6.73 -3.01
C ASP A 286 -10.15 -8.07 -2.29
N LYS A 287 -10.74 -9.05 -2.99
CA LYS A 287 -11.03 -10.39 -2.43
C LYS A 287 -9.79 -11.25 -2.23
N LEU A 288 -8.71 -11.05 -2.99
CA LEU A 288 -7.43 -11.75 -2.78
C LEU A 288 -6.82 -11.48 -1.39
N THR A 289 -7.19 -10.35 -0.77
CA THR A 289 -6.75 -9.97 0.59
C THR A 289 -7.73 -10.37 1.69
N SER A 290 -8.82 -11.07 1.34
CA SER A 290 -9.86 -11.53 2.27
C SER A 290 -9.73 -13.02 2.58
N ALA A 291 -10.40 -13.50 3.64
CA ALA A 291 -10.46 -14.92 4.00
C ALA A 291 -11.34 -15.78 3.06
N LEU A 292 -11.75 -15.23 1.91
CA LEU A 292 -12.62 -15.93 0.94
C LEU A 292 -11.84 -17.00 0.15
N ASN A 293 -12.57 -18.01 -0.34
CA ASN A 293 -11.99 -19.11 -1.10
C ASN A 293 -11.44 -18.61 -2.47
N PHE A 294 -10.12 -18.70 -2.65
CA PHE A 294 -9.42 -18.26 -3.85
C PHE A 294 -9.97 -18.88 -5.15
N ASP A 295 -10.18 -20.20 -5.19
CA ASP A 295 -10.56 -20.90 -6.42
C ASP A 295 -11.96 -20.47 -6.89
N ILE A 296 -12.90 -20.31 -5.94
CA ILE A 296 -14.25 -19.80 -6.24
C ILE A 296 -14.19 -18.36 -6.75
N GLN A 297 -13.39 -17.50 -6.12
CA GLN A 297 -13.28 -16.10 -6.56
C GLN A 297 -12.57 -15.98 -7.92
N LYS A 298 -11.57 -16.83 -8.16
CA LYS A 298 -10.88 -16.91 -9.45
C LYS A 298 -11.86 -17.30 -10.54
N GLU A 299 -12.58 -18.40 -10.35
CA GLU A 299 -13.53 -18.90 -11.35
C GLU A 299 -14.63 -17.89 -11.65
N LYS A 300 -15.21 -17.29 -10.60
CA LYS A 300 -16.20 -16.22 -10.74
C LYS A 300 -15.67 -15.05 -11.58
N MET A 301 -14.46 -14.57 -11.29
CA MET A 301 -13.84 -13.49 -12.05
C MET A 301 -13.64 -13.89 -13.52
N LEU A 302 -13.14 -15.10 -13.78
CA LEU A 302 -12.86 -15.57 -15.14
C LEU A 302 -14.13 -15.68 -15.99
N VAL A 303 -15.21 -16.24 -15.43
CA VAL A 303 -16.52 -16.31 -16.11
C VAL A 303 -17.06 -14.92 -16.38
N GLU A 304 -17.07 -14.03 -15.37
CA GLU A 304 -17.54 -12.66 -15.54
C GLU A 304 -16.74 -11.90 -16.61
N LEU A 305 -15.43 -12.12 -16.72
CA LEU A 305 -14.61 -11.52 -17.77
C LEU A 305 -14.94 -12.08 -19.16
N MET A 306 -15.19 -13.38 -19.26
CA MET A 306 -15.53 -14.05 -20.51
C MET A 306 -16.88 -13.56 -21.05
N GLU A 307 -17.88 -13.41 -20.19
CA GLU A 307 -19.21 -12.86 -20.53
C GLU A 307 -19.14 -11.43 -21.08
N LEU A 308 -18.06 -10.66 -20.82
CA LEU A 308 -17.91 -9.31 -21.41
C LEU A 308 -17.59 -9.32 -22.89
N TYR A 309 -17.17 -10.47 -23.43
CA TYR A 309 -16.93 -10.67 -24.86
C TYR A 309 -18.20 -11.12 -25.59
N ASP A 310 -19.18 -11.65 -24.87
CA ASP A 310 -20.47 -12.04 -25.42
C ASP A 310 -21.33 -10.77 -25.66
N LYS A 311 -21.89 -10.68 -26.88
CA LYS A 311 -22.68 -9.52 -27.33
C LYS A 311 -24.10 -9.55 -26.79
#